data_AF-A0A2H0Y866-F1
#
_entry.id   AF-A0A2H0Y866-F1
#
_cell.length_a   1.000
_cell.length_b   1.000
_cell.length_c   1.000
_cell.angle_alpha   90.00
_cell.angle_beta   90.00
_cell.angle_gamma   90.00
#
_symmetry.space_group_name_H-M   'P 1'
#
loop_
_entity.id
_entity.type
_entity.pdbx_description
1 polymer ?
#
loop_
_entity_poly.entity_id
_entity_poly.type
_entity_poly.pdbx_seq_one_letter_code
_entity_poly.pdbx_strand_id
1 'polypeptide(L)'
;MYEQYLENLEKEEQVKRKILLLVILIFALIFSGCQSNKTRIAEGAGIGGAVGALAGGIIGYQSGHGVEGALIGGAVGAGSGAVVGSQINKPEQNAQTPNNSQLSVEKIVELTKQGISSDEIINKIKNTNSKYSLTSEDVDYLRKQGVSQRVIETMQGI
;
A
#
# COMPACT_ATOMS: atom_id res chain seq x y z
N MET A 1 59.83 -9.33 7.29
CA MET A 1 58.77 -10.17 7.92
C MET A 1 57.85 -9.32 8.81
N TYR A 2 58.36 -8.49 9.73
CA TYR A 2 57.54 -7.64 10.61
C TYR A 2 56.77 -6.51 9.91
N GLU A 3 57.37 -5.81 8.94
CA GLU A 3 56.72 -4.78 8.11
C GLU A 3 55.44 -5.29 7.40
N GLN A 4 55.48 -6.53 6.92
CA GLN A 4 54.38 -7.18 6.20
C GLN A 4 53.22 -7.59 7.14
N TYR A 5 53.51 -7.75 8.43
CA TYR A 5 52.51 -8.04 9.46
C TYR A 5 51.73 -6.79 9.87
N LEU A 6 52.40 -5.63 9.95
CA LEU A 6 51.78 -4.34 10.24
C LEU A 6 50.87 -3.87 9.10
N GLU A 7 51.31 -4.04 7.84
CA GLU A 7 50.50 -3.69 6.66
C GLU A 7 49.20 -4.53 6.57
N ASN A 8 49.26 -5.81 6.97
CA ASN A 8 48.10 -6.69 7.02
C ASN A 8 47.15 -6.34 8.19
N LEU A 9 47.68 -5.90 9.34
CA LEU A 9 46.87 -5.45 10.47
C LEU A 9 46.09 -4.17 10.16
N GLU A 10 46.72 -3.19 9.50
CA GLU A 10 46.03 -1.96 9.07
C GLU A 10 44.94 -2.25 8.04
N LYS A 11 45.17 -3.18 7.10
CA LYS A 11 44.16 -3.59 6.12
C LYS A 11 42.95 -4.24 6.77
N GLU A 12 43.16 -5.13 7.75
CA GLU A 12 42.09 -5.79 8.51
C GLU A 12 41.22 -4.76 9.27
N GLU A 13 41.84 -3.76 9.90
CA GLU A 13 41.12 -2.71 10.63
C GLU A 13 40.32 -1.80 9.69
N GLN A 14 40.88 -1.47 8.52
CA GLN A 14 40.20 -0.71 7.48
C GLN A 14 39.00 -1.47 6.90
N VAL A 15 39.14 -2.78 6.69
CA VAL A 15 38.04 -3.64 6.20
C VAL A 15 36.92 -3.72 7.24
N LYS A 16 37.24 -3.91 8.52
CA LYS A 16 36.24 -3.93 9.61
C LYS A 16 35.52 -2.60 9.74
N ARG A 17 36.23 -1.47 9.65
CA ARG A 17 35.62 -0.13 9.70
C ARG A 17 34.71 0.12 8.49
N LYS A 18 35.08 -0.32 7.30
CA LYS A 18 34.23 -0.23 6.09
C LYS A 18 32.99 -1.13 6.18
N ILE A 19 33.12 -2.37 6.66
CA ILE A 19 31.98 -3.28 6.87
C ILE A 19 31.02 -2.68 7.90
N LEU A 20 31.53 -2.16 9.01
CA LEU A 20 30.74 -1.49 10.04
C LEU A 20 29.96 -0.29 9.47
N LEU A 21 30.63 0.56 8.67
CA LEU A 21 29.99 1.68 7.99
C LEU A 21 28.90 1.24 6.99
N LEU A 22 29.11 0.14 6.27
CA LEU A 22 28.16 -0.42 5.30
C LEU A 22 26.90 -0.96 6.01
N VAL A 23 27.07 -1.66 7.14
CA VAL A 23 25.95 -2.14 7.97
C VAL A 23 25.14 -0.98 8.55
N ILE A 24 25.81 0.07 9.06
CA ILE A 24 25.15 1.27 9.59
C ILE A 24 24.37 1.99 8.49
N LEU A 25 24.93 2.10 7.29
CA LEU A 25 24.28 2.70 6.13
C LEU A 25 22.98 1.94 5.76
N ILE A 26 23.03 0.61 5.67
CA ILE A 26 21.86 -0.23 5.39
C ILE A 26 20.78 -0.01 6.46
N PHE A 27 21.17 0.04 7.74
CA PHE A 27 20.24 0.25 8.84
C PHE A 27 19.55 1.63 8.78
N ALA A 28 20.30 2.67 8.39
CA ALA A 28 19.76 4.01 8.22
C ALA A 28 18.77 4.12 7.04
N LEU A 29 19.03 3.41 5.93
CA LEU A 29 18.11 3.38 4.78
C LEU A 29 16.75 2.73 5.13
N ILE A 30 16.75 1.70 5.98
CA ILE A 30 15.50 1.05 6.45
C ILE A 30 14.65 2.04 7.25
N PHE A 31 15.27 2.95 8.00
CA PHE A 31 14.58 3.96 8.81
C PHE A 31 14.02 5.13 7.99
N SER A 32 14.59 5.43 6.82
CA SER A 32 14.15 6.56 5.99
C SER A 32 12.97 6.24 5.05
N GLY A 33 12.43 5.02 5.09
CA GLY A 33 11.29 4.56 4.26
C GLY A 33 9.90 5.02 4.73
N CYS A 34 9.81 5.92 5.72
CA CYS A 34 8.54 6.33 6.34
C CYS A 34 7.63 7.26 5.51
N GLN A 35 7.96 7.59 4.25
CA GLN A 35 7.04 8.38 3.43
C GLN A 35 6.18 7.47 2.59
N SER A 36 4.96 7.30 3.06
CA SER A 36 4.23 6.12 2.73
C SER A 36 2.81 6.65 2.36
N ASN A 37 2.38 6.40 1.12
CA ASN A 37 1.10 6.81 0.52
C ASN A 37 0.03 5.67 0.55
N LYS A 38 -1.26 5.95 0.31
CA LYS A 38 -2.41 5.04 0.60
C LYS A 38 -2.47 3.67 -0.11
N THR A 39 -1.46 3.24 -0.89
CA THR A 39 -1.49 2.00 -1.72
C THR A 39 -0.61 0.86 -1.17
N ARG A 40 -0.50 0.75 0.16
CA ARG A 40 0.57 -0.02 0.83
C ARG A 40 0.57 -1.53 0.67
N ILE A 41 -0.58 -2.16 0.49
CA ILE A 41 -0.63 -3.63 0.46
C ILE A 41 -0.01 -4.13 -0.85
N ALA A 42 -0.49 -3.61 -1.98
CA ALA A 42 0.04 -3.95 -3.29
C ALA A 42 1.48 -3.44 -3.47
N GLU A 43 1.78 -2.25 -2.95
CA GLU A 43 3.12 -1.66 -3.01
C GLU A 43 4.11 -2.43 -2.13
N GLY A 44 3.74 -2.79 -0.90
CA GLY A 44 4.58 -3.57 0.02
C GLY A 44 4.80 -5.01 -0.45
N ALA A 45 3.76 -5.66 -0.97
CA ALA A 45 3.88 -6.99 -1.58
C ALA A 45 4.71 -6.95 -2.87
N GLY A 46 4.51 -5.92 -3.70
CA GLY A 46 5.24 -5.74 -4.95
C GLY A 46 6.73 -5.46 -4.73
N ILE A 47 7.07 -4.52 -3.84
CA ILE A 47 8.46 -4.19 -3.51
C ILE A 47 9.13 -5.36 -2.78
N GLY A 48 8.47 -5.92 -1.76
CA GLY A 48 9.00 -7.07 -1.02
C GLY A 48 9.20 -8.29 -1.91
N GLY A 49 8.26 -8.57 -2.81
CA GLY A 49 8.35 -9.65 -3.78
C GLY A 49 9.47 -9.42 -4.82
N ALA A 50 9.60 -8.21 -5.36
CA ALA A 50 10.64 -7.90 -6.32
C ALA A 50 12.04 -8.01 -5.69
N VAL A 51 12.25 -7.40 -4.52
CA VAL A 51 13.53 -7.46 -3.81
C VAL A 51 13.85 -8.90 -3.40
N GLY A 52 12.86 -9.63 -2.86
CA GLY A 52 13.02 -11.03 -2.48
C GLY A 52 13.33 -11.94 -3.67
N ALA A 53 12.70 -11.72 -4.82
CA ALA A 53 12.95 -12.50 -6.03
C ALA A 53 14.34 -12.24 -6.61
N LEU A 54 14.80 -10.99 -6.62
CA LEU A 54 16.15 -10.65 -7.08
C LEU A 54 17.20 -11.28 -6.17
N ALA A 55 17.06 -11.10 -4.85
CA ALA A 55 18.00 -11.68 -3.88
C ALA A 55 17.99 -13.21 -3.93
N GLY A 56 16.81 -13.82 -3.91
CA GLY A 56 16.63 -15.27 -3.99
C GLY A 56 17.14 -15.84 -5.31
N GLY A 57 17.00 -15.11 -6.42
CA GLY A 57 17.52 -15.51 -7.72
C GLY A 57 19.04 -15.52 -7.78
N ILE A 58 19.69 -14.48 -7.23
CA ILE A 58 21.16 -14.40 -7.15
C ILE A 58 21.72 -15.52 -6.27
N ILE A 59 21.09 -15.78 -5.12
CA ILE A 59 21.51 -16.83 -4.19
C ILE A 59 21.28 -18.22 -4.81
N GLY A 60 20.10 -18.46 -5.39
CA GLY A 60 19.75 -19.72 -6.04
C GLY A 60 20.60 -20.02 -7.27
N TYR A 61 21.05 -18.99 -8.00
CA TYR A 61 21.92 -19.15 -9.17
C TYR A 61 23.25 -19.83 -8.82
N GLN A 62 23.80 -19.56 -7.63
CA GLN A 62 25.04 -20.23 -7.17
C GLN A 62 24.87 -21.74 -7.00
N SER A 63 23.64 -22.21 -6.78
CA SER A 63 23.32 -23.64 -6.63
C SER A 63 22.66 -24.23 -7.88
N GLY A 64 22.64 -23.50 -9.01
CA GLY A 64 22.00 -23.94 -10.27
C GLY A 64 20.47 -23.82 -10.31
N HIS A 65 19.84 -23.25 -9.28
CA HIS A 65 18.39 -23.16 -9.11
C HIS A 65 17.94 -21.69 -8.97
N GLY A 66 18.43 -20.81 -9.85
CA GLY A 66 18.15 -19.37 -9.79
C GLY A 66 16.66 -19.02 -9.92
N VAL A 67 15.93 -19.69 -10.80
CA VAL A 67 14.48 -19.46 -10.96
C VAL A 67 13.71 -19.89 -9.71
N GLU A 68 14.10 -21.02 -9.12
CA GLU A 68 13.48 -21.56 -7.91
C GLU A 68 13.76 -20.66 -6.70
N GLY A 69 15.00 -20.19 -6.56
CA GLY A 69 15.38 -19.20 -5.56
C GLY A 69 14.62 -17.88 -5.72
N ALA A 70 14.42 -17.40 -6.95
CA ALA A 70 13.64 -16.19 -7.22
C ALA A 70 12.16 -16.37 -6.89
N LEU A 71 11.56 -17.52 -7.20
CA LEU A 71 10.17 -17.83 -6.87
C LEU A 71 9.96 -17.90 -5.35
N ILE A 72 10.84 -18.61 -4.64
CA ILE A 72 10.76 -18.76 -3.18
C ILE A 72 10.98 -17.39 -2.51
N GLY A 73 12.04 -16.69 -2.88
CA GLY A 73 12.35 -15.36 -2.34
C GLY A 73 11.26 -14.35 -2.65
N GLY A 74 10.68 -14.39 -3.85
CA GLY A 74 9.59 -13.52 -4.26
C GLY A 74 8.29 -13.83 -3.52
N ALA A 75 7.93 -15.09 -3.35
CA ALA A 75 6.72 -15.49 -2.61
C ALA A 75 6.82 -15.09 -1.13
N VAL A 76 7.96 -15.36 -0.48
CA VAL A 76 8.21 -15.00 0.92
C VAL A 76 8.25 -13.48 1.09
N GLY A 77 8.95 -12.77 0.20
CA GLY A 77 9.05 -11.30 0.21
C GLY A 77 7.70 -10.62 -0.04
N ALA A 78 6.89 -11.16 -0.96
CA ALA A 78 5.56 -10.64 -1.23
C ALA A 78 4.59 -10.93 -0.08
N GLY A 79 4.62 -12.13 0.48
CA GLY A 79 3.77 -12.51 1.62
C GLY A 79 4.07 -11.68 2.86
N SER A 80 5.35 -11.52 3.21
CA SER A 80 5.76 -10.67 4.32
C SER A 80 5.44 -9.18 4.08
N GLY A 81 5.70 -8.67 2.87
CA GLY A 81 5.35 -7.30 2.47
C GLY A 81 3.84 -7.03 2.47
N ALA A 82 3.02 -8.01 2.09
CA ALA A 82 1.57 -7.93 2.14
C ALA A 82 1.05 -7.88 3.58
N VAL A 83 1.58 -8.71 4.49
CA VAL A 83 1.18 -8.72 5.90
C VAL A 83 1.52 -7.38 6.56
N VAL A 84 2.72 -6.85 6.34
CA VAL A 84 3.13 -5.54 6.88
C VAL A 84 2.29 -4.42 6.26
N GLY A 85 2.03 -4.48 4.95
CA GLY A 85 1.17 -3.52 4.25
C GLY A 85 -0.30 -3.57 4.70
N SER A 86 -0.78 -4.73 5.17
CA SER A 86 -2.18 -4.95 5.57
C SER A 86 -2.57 -4.26 6.87
N GLN A 87 -1.59 -3.93 7.72
CA GLN A 87 -1.80 -3.19 8.96
C GLN A 87 -2.22 -1.74 8.70
N ILE A 88 -2.05 -1.25 7.46
CA ILE A 88 -2.30 0.14 7.06
C ILE A 88 -3.53 0.18 6.15
N ASN A 89 -4.67 -0.12 6.76
CA ASN A 89 -6.03 -0.06 6.22
C ASN A 89 -6.32 -0.97 5.02
N LYS A 90 -7.52 -1.55 5.07
CA LYS A 90 -8.09 -2.37 4.01
C LYS A 90 -8.00 -1.62 2.68
N PRO A 91 -7.52 -2.27 1.61
CA PRO A 91 -7.58 -1.66 0.30
C PRO A 91 -9.07 -1.48 0.02
N GLU A 92 -9.51 -0.23 -0.09
CA GLU A 92 -10.66 0.05 -0.91
C GLU A 92 -10.28 -0.49 -2.28
N GLN A 93 -10.77 -1.69 -2.56
CA GLN A 93 -10.57 -2.42 -3.80
C GLN A 93 -11.38 -1.71 -4.90
N ASN A 94 -11.04 -0.45 -5.15
CA ASN A 94 -11.37 0.26 -6.37
C ASN A 94 -10.32 -0.14 -7.40
N ALA A 95 -10.33 -1.41 -7.77
CA ALA A 95 -9.70 -1.87 -8.99
C ALA A 95 -10.48 -1.26 -10.16
N GLN A 96 -9.85 -0.25 -10.78
CA GLN A 96 -10.14 0.28 -12.10
C GLN A 96 -11.61 0.62 -12.41
N THR A 97 -11.97 1.88 -12.16
CA THR A 97 -12.71 2.64 -13.18
C THR A 97 -11.90 3.87 -13.56
N PRO A 98 -11.48 4.02 -14.82
CA PRO A 98 -10.85 5.25 -15.27
C PRO A 98 -11.90 6.36 -15.22
N ASN A 99 -11.57 7.46 -14.54
CA ASN A 99 -12.18 8.76 -14.76
C ASN A 99 -13.71 8.84 -14.59
N ASN A 100 -14.17 8.90 -13.33
CA ASN A 100 -15.25 9.81 -12.96
C ASN A 100 -15.19 9.98 -11.44
N SER A 101 -15.13 11.21 -10.96
CA SER A 101 -15.24 11.54 -9.53
C SER A 101 -16.61 11.16 -8.95
N GLN A 102 -17.39 10.30 -9.60
CA GLN A 102 -18.77 10.03 -9.27
C GLN A 102 -18.85 9.17 -8.00
N LEU A 103 -19.42 9.74 -6.95
CA LEU A 103 -19.73 9.01 -5.73
C LEU A 103 -20.85 8.03 -6.06
N SER A 104 -20.67 6.73 -5.82
CA SER A 104 -21.73 5.75 -6.09
C SER A 104 -22.82 5.79 -5.01
N VAL A 105 -24.02 5.36 -5.36
CA VAL A 105 -25.16 5.26 -4.41
C VAL A 105 -24.81 4.28 -3.29
N GLU A 106 -24.09 3.21 -3.60
CA GLU A 106 -23.59 2.23 -2.64
C GLU A 106 -22.62 2.88 -1.64
N LYS A 107 -21.75 3.77 -2.11
CA LYS A 107 -20.80 4.48 -1.24
C LYS A 107 -21.53 5.43 -0.29
N ILE A 108 -22.62 6.06 -0.73
CA ILE A 108 -23.46 6.90 0.12
C ILE A 108 -24.12 6.07 1.23
N VAL A 109 -24.63 4.88 0.90
CA VAL A 109 -25.17 3.93 1.89
C VAL A 109 -24.08 3.47 2.86
N GLU A 110 -22.87 3.20 2.38
CA GLU A 110 -21.74 2.80 3.22
C GLU A 110 -21.36 3.91 4.21
N LEU A 111 -21.18 5.15 3.73
CA LEU A 111 -20.88 6.31 4.58
C LEU A 111 -21.95 6.52 5.66
N THR A 112 -23.22 6.33 5.29
CA THR A 112 -24.35 6.38 6.22
C THR A 112 -24.23 5.30 7.30
N LYS A 113 -23.94 4.06 6.92
CA LYS A 113 -23.75 2.94 7.86
C LYS A 113 -22.51 3.10 8.75
N GLN A 114 -21.49 3.80 8.26
CA GLN A 114 -20.31 4.18 9.04
C GLN A 114 -20.59 5.31 10.06
N GLY A 115 -21.80 5.86 10.08
CA GLY A 115 -22.18 6.94 11.00
C GLY A 115 -21.67 8.31 10.58
N ILE A 116 -21.24 8.48 9.33
CA ILE A 116 -20.82 9.78 8.80
C ILE A 116 -22.02 10.72 8.76
N SER A 117 -21.82 11.98 9.15
CA SER A 117 -22.89 12.97 9.21
C SER A 117 -23.44 13.27 7.82
N SER A 118 -24.74 13.57 7.76
CA SER A 118 -25.40 13.93 6.50
C SER A 118 -24.73 15.11 5.81
N ASP A 119 -24.19 16.08 6.55
CA ASP A 119 -23.54 17.27 5.98
C ASP A 119 -22.20 16.91 5.30
N GLU A 120 -21.44 15.96 5.84
CA GLU A 120 -20.21 15.49 5.20
C GLU A 120 -20.53 14.71 3.91
N ILE A 121 -21.59 13.89 3.94
CA ILE A 121 -22.06 13.15 2.76
C ILE A 121 -22.52 14.13 1.67
N ILE A 122 -23.30 15.16 2.03
CA ILE A 122 -23.74 16.24 1.12
C ILE A 122 -22.54 16.95 0.50
N ASN A 123 -21.54 17.31 1.31
CA ASN A 123 -20.33 17.96 0.81
C ASN A 123 -19.55 17.09 -0.18
N LYS A 124 -19.46 15.79 0.08
CA LYS A 124 -18.85 14.86 -0.88
C LYS A 124 -19.63 14.84 -2.19
N ILE A 125 -20.96 14.72 -2.15
CA ILE A 125 -21.83 14.72 -3.35
C ILE A 125 -21.66 16.01 -4.18
N LYS A 126 -21.59 17.17 -3.52
CA LYS A 126 -21.40 18.47 -4.19
C LYS A 126 -20.03 18.57 -4.86
N ASN A 127 -18.99 18.16 -4.15
CA ASN A 127 -17.61 18.20 -4.67
C ASN A 127 -17.41 17.24 -5.85
N THR A 128 -18.15 16.13 -5.87
CA THR A 128 -18.04 15.12 -6.91
C THR A 128 -18.83 15.43 -8.19
N ASN A 129 -19.66 16.50 -8.21
CA ASN A 129 -20.52 16.87 -9.34
C ASN A 129 -21.32 15.68 -9.91
N SER A 130 -21.67 14.74 -9.05
CA SER A 130 -22.34 13.49 -9.42
C SER A 130 -23.81 13.76 -9.73
N LYS A 131 -24.30 13.27 -10.86
CA LYS A 131 -25.73 13.29 -11.20
C LYS A 131 -26.32 11.91 -10.97
N TYR A 132 -27.44 11.86 -10.27
CA TYR A 132 -28.16 10.62 -9.99
C TYR A 132 -29.53 10.68 -10.65
N SER A 133 -29.93 9.58 -11.28
CA SER A 133 -31.30 9.39 -11.76
C SER A 133 -31.98 8.42 -10.80
N LEU A 134 -32.57 8.95 -9.73
CA LEU A 134 -33.23 8.15 -8.69
C LEU A 134 -34.69 7.88 -9.07
N THR A 135 -35.10 6.62 -9.04
CA THR A 135 -36.50 6.21 -9.09
C THR A 135 -37.16 6.30 -7.70
N SER A 136 -38.49 6.16 -7.64
CA SER A 136 -39.21 6.10 -6.36
C SER A 136 -38.75 4.91 -5.51
N GLU A 137 -38.44 3.78 -6.15
CA GLU A 137 -37.91 2.59 -5.50
C GLU A 137 -36.51 2.84 -4.89
N ASP A 138 -35.65 3.59 -5.59
CA ASP A 138 -34.31 3.92 -5.11
C ASP A 138 -34.35 4.84 -3.88
N VAL A 139 -35.27 5.80 -3.88
CA VAL A 139 -35.51 6.70 -2.73
C VAL A 139 -35.95 5.90 -1.50
N ASP A 140 -36.87 4.96 -1.68
CA ASP A 140 -37.34 4.09 -0.61
C ASP A 140 -36.23 3.15 -0.11
N TYR A 141 -35.40 2.63 -1.01
CA TYR A 141 -34.22 1.87 -0.64
C TYR A 141 -33.25 2.69 0.21
N LEU A 142 -32.91 3.92 -0.22
CA LEU A 142 -32.02 4.82 0.51
C LEU A 142 -32.55 5.15 1.90
N ARG A 143 -33.85 5.46 2.02
CA ARG A 143 -34.51 5.69 3.31
C ARG A 143 -34.44 4.46 4.21
N LYS A 144 -34.70 3.27 3.67
CA LYS A 144 -34.58 2.00 4.43
C LYS A 144 -33.16 1.73 4.91
N GLN A 145 -32.14 2.17 4.16
CA GLN A 145 -30.74 2.07 4.57
C GLN A 145 -30.31 3.16 5.56
N GLY A 146 -31.22 4.05 5.98
CA GLY A 146 -30.95 5.11 6.96
C GLY A 146 -30.38 6.38 6.36
N VAL A 147 -30.35 6.51 5.02
CA VAL A 147 -29.87 7.72 4.35
C VAL A 147 -30.86 8.85 4.62
N SER A 148 -30.33 9.99 5.09
CA SER A 148 -31.19 11.10 5.48
C SER A 148 -31.81 11.79 4.27
N GLN A 149 -32.99 12.37 4.49
CA GLN A 149 -33.76 13.04 3.44
C GLN A 149 -32.96 14.19 2.78
N ARG A 150 -32.17 14.94 3.55
CA ARG A 150 -31.30 16.02 3.04
C ARG A 150 -30.24 15.53 2.05
N VAL A 151 -29.73 14.31 2.27
CA VAL A 151 -28.77 13.68 1.35
C VAL A 151 -29.48 13.30 0.04
N ILE A 152 -30.67 12.69 0.14
CA ILE A 152 -31.46 12.27 -1.02
C ILE A 152 -31.86 13.48 -1.88
N GLU A 153 -32.28 14.58 -1.26
CA GLU A 153 -32.60 15.85 -1.96
C GLU A 153 -31.38 16.38 -2.72
N THR A 154 -30.21 16.38 -2.08
CA THR A 154 -28.95 16.78 -2.74
C THR A 154 -28.62 15.89 -3.95
N MET A 155 -28.94 14.59 -3.89
CA MET A 155 -28.76 13.68 -5.02
C MET A 155 -29.74 13.95 -6.17
N GLN A 156 -30.95 14.39 -5.87
CA GLN A 156 -31.98 14.73 -6.85
C GLN A 156 -31.78 16.11 -7.48
N GLY A 157 -30.94 16.97 -6.87
CA GLY A 157 -30.66 18.31 -7.36
C GLY A 157 -31.84 19.27 -7.19
N ILE A 158 -32.67 19.03 -6.17
CA ILE A 158 -33.85 19.84 -5.81
C ILE A 158 -33.63 20.65 -4.54
#